data_AF-A0A7J7ISJ7-F1
#
_entry.id   AF-A0A7J7ISJ7-F1
#
_cell.length_a   1.000
_cell.length_b   1.000
_cell.length_c   1.000
_cell.angle_alpha   90.00
_cell.angle_beta   90.00
_cell.angle_gamma   90.00
#
_symmetry.space_group_name_H-M   'P 1'
#
loop_
_entity.id
_entity.type
_entity.pdbx_description
1 polymer ?
#
loop_
_entity_poly.entity_id
_entity_poly.type
_entity_poly.pdbx_seq_one_letter_code
_entity_poly.pdbx_strand_id
1 'polypeptide(L)'
;MVLKQIISKYEPRVNYHIINYSGDDDFTNCDKLEPIAVTWGVFPGKEIIQPTVVDPIAFTFWKDEAFGLWEEYWGSLYPADSTSRKVIDHIVHNYYLVNLVDNCYPEESILWKVCEDMLEVSDKQLKQNKNRSRAMAAGDDGYKAWPQKVRKYSESNEN
;
A
#
# COMPACT_ATOMS: atom_id res chain seq x y z
N MET A 1 -1.96 -2.77 -3.16
CA MET A 1 -1.22 -1.51 -2.92
C MET A 1 -0.40 -1.12 -4.15
N VAL A 2 -0.39 0.16 -4.54
CA VAL A 2 0.32 0.67 -5.75
C VAL A 2 1.83 0.49 -5.65
N LEU A 3 2.44 0.83 -4.50
CA LEU A 3 3.88 0.68 -4.30
C LEU A 3 4.38 -0.74 -4.65
N LYS A 4 3.66 -1.78 -4.20
CA LYS A 4 3.98 -3.19 -4.51
C LYS A 4 3.98 -3.51 -6.01
N GLN A 5 3.15 -2.81 -6.80
CA GLN A 5 3.09 -3.03 -8.26
C GLN A 5 4.30 -2.46 -8.99
N ILE A 6 4.94 -1.43 -8.42
CA ILE A 6 6.04 -0.74 -9.09
C ILE A 6 7.41 -1.06 -8.50
N ILE A 7 7.48 -1.47 -7.23
CA ILE A 7 8.74 -1.60 -6.49
C ILE A 7 9.66 -2.65 -7.10
N SER A 8 9.10 -3.70 -7.71
CA SER A 8 9.84 -4.75 -8.42
C SER A 8 10.67 -4.23 -9.60
N LYS A 9 10.34 -3.05 -10.15
CA LYS A 9 11.13 -2.41 -11.22
C LYS A 9 12.49 -1.94 -10.76
N TYR A 10 12.67 -1.75 -9.45
CA TYR A 10 13.93 -1.27 -8.86
C TYR A 10 14.74 -2.40 -8.23
N GLU A 11 14.35 -3.66 -8.42
CA GLU A 11 15.19 -4.80 -8.04
C GLU A 11 16.38 -4.94 -9.00
N PRO A 12 17.58 -5.30 -8.50
CA PRO A 12 17.93 -5.62 -7.11
C PRO A 12 18.39 -4.40 -6.28
N ARG A 13 18.26 -3.16 -6.82
CA ARG A 13 18.83 -1.96 -6.21
C ARG A 13 18.14 -1.57 -4.89
N VAL A 14 16.81 -1.67 -4.81
CA VAL A 14 16.04 -1.27 -3.63
C VAL A 14 15.57 -2.48 -2.84
N ASN A 15 15.92 -2.54 -1.57
CA ASN A 15 15.29 -3.43 -0.61
C ASN A 15 14.09 -2.75 0.04
N TYR A 16 13.03 -3.53 0.28
CA TYR A 16 11.80 -3.02 0.90
C TYR A 16 11.27 -3.99 1.95
N HIS A 17 10.62 -3.44 2.98
CA HIS A 17 9.80 -4.18 3.93
C HIS A 17 8.53 -3.40 4.20
N ILE A 18 7.37 -3.99 3.89
CA ILE A 18 6.04 -3.40 4.01
C ILE A 18 5.22 -4.29 4.93
N ILE A 19 4.66 -3.72 6.00
CA ILE A 19 3.84 -4.48 6.96
C ILE A 19 2.64 -3.68 7.43
N ASN A 20 1.47 -4.32 7.58
CA ASN A 20 0.27 -3.71 8.16
C ASN A 20 0.21 -3.94 9.68
N TYR A 21 -0.67 -3.22 10.38
CA TYR A 21 -0.85 -3.34 11.84
C TYR A 21 -1.04 -4.80 12.31
N SER A 22 -1.96 -5.55 11.69
CA SER A 22 -2.25 -6.93 12.09
C SER A 22 -1.10 -7.91 11.83
N GLY A 23 -0.17 -7.58 10.93
CA GLY A 23 0.89 -8.46 10.48
C GLY A 23 0.44 -9.51 9.44
N ASP A 24 -0.82 -9.50 9.02
CA ASP A 24 -1.32 -10.42 7.99
C ASP A 24 -0.70 -10.12 6.62
N ASP A 25 -0.46 -8.85 6.34
CA ASP A 25 0.26 -8.40 5.16
C ASP A 25 1.70 -8.07 5.56
N ASP A 26 2.62 -8.97 5.21
CA ASP A 26 4.06 -8.79 5.37
C ASP A 26 4.77 -9.08 4.03
N PHE A 27 5.27 -8.03 3.38
CA PHE A 27 5.94 -8.12 2.08
C PHE A 27 7.36 -7.57 2.18
N THR A 28 8.34 -8.40 1.84
CA THR A 28 9.75 -8.02 1.79
C THR A 28 10.45 -8.73 0.64
N ASN A 29 11.47 -8.09 0.06
CA ASN A 29 12.43 -8.73 -0.84
C ASN A 29 13.78 -9.01 -0.16
N CYS A 30 13.90 -8.72 1.14
CA CYS A 30 15.07 -9.07 1.93
C CYS A 30 15.07 -10.57 2.27
N ASP A 31 16.26 -11.13 2.47
CA ASP A 31 16.37 -12.41 3.17
C ASP A 31 15.88 -12.23 4.62
N LYS A 32 15.04 -13.15 5.10
CA LYS A 32 14.42 -13.04 6.43
C LYS A 32 15.40 -13.25 7.58
N LEU A 33 16.57 -13.83 7.32
CA LEU A 33 17.58 -14.18 8.31
C LEU A 33 18.85 -13.35 8.18
N GLU A 34 18.98 -12.55 7.12
CA GLU A 34 20.17 -11.73 6.87
C GLU A 34 19.87 -10.23 6.99
N PRO A 35 20.48 -9.52 7.95
CA PRO A 35 20.33 -8.08 8.08
C PRO A 35 21.18 -7.33 7.03
N ILE A 36 20.68 -6.17 6.60
CA ILE A 36 21.36 -5.29 5.63
C ILE A 36 22.12 -4.21 6.40
N ALA A 37 23.44 -4.13 6.24
CA ALA A 37 24.23 -3.03 6.81
C ALA A 37 23.96 -1.72 6.05
N VAL A 38 23.51 -0.68 6.75
CA VAL A 38 23.19 0.63 6.17
C VAL A 38 24.14 1.74 6.61
N THR A 39 24.96 1.47 7.62
CA THR A 39 26.02 2.38 8.05
C THR A 39 27.22 1.56 8.44
N TRP A 40 28.38 1.90 7.89
CA TRP A 40 29.65 1.28 8.23
C TRP A 40 30.80 2.29 8.13
N GLY A 41 31.92 1.95 8.76
CA GLY A 41 33.14 2.73 8.72
C GLY A 41 34.38 1.84 8.58
N VAL A 42 35.32 2.31 7.77
CA VAL A 42 36.64 1.68 7.57
C VAL A 42 37.71 2.58 8.19
N PHE A 43 38.50 2.03 9.09
CA PHE A 43 39.49 2.79 9.86
C PHE A 43 40.87 2.12 9.80
N PRO A 44 41.97 2.89 9.63
CA PRO A 44 43.32 2.33 9.57
C PRO A 44 43.68 1.54 10.84
N GLY A 45 44.19 0.32 10.68
CA GLY A 45 44.60 -0.55 11.79
C GLY A 45 43.45 -1.05 12.67
N LYS A 46 42.19 -0.98 12.20
CA LYS A 46 41.00 -1.49 12.88
C LYS A 46 40.15 -2.33 11.93
N GLU A 47 39.33 -3.20 12.50
CA GLU A 47 38.30 -3.93 11.75
C GLU A 47 37.19 -2.98 11.26
N ILE A 48 36.42 -3.44 10.27
CA ILE A 48 35.24 -2.71 9.77
C ILE A 48 34.19 -2.70 10.88
N ILE A 49 33.60 -1.52 11.11
CA ILE A 49 32.53 -1.36 12.10
C ILE A 49 31.23 -1.05 11.36
N GLN A 50 30.19 -1.82 11.64
CA GLN A 50 28.85 -1.67 11.05
C GLN A 50 27.80 -1.48 12.16
N PRO A 51 27.64 -0.26 12.70
CA PRO A 51 26.83 -0.05 13.90
C PRO A 51 25.31 -0.10 13.63
N THR A 52 24.88 0.02 12.37
CA THR A 52 23.45 0.13 12.03
C THR A 52 23.10 -0.80 10.88
N VAL A 53 22.06 -1.60 11.11
CA VAL A 53 21.53 -2.57 10.17
C VAL A 53 20.01 -2.42 10.05
N VAL A 54 19.48 -2.86 8.91
CA VAL A 54 18.05 -3.12 8.72
C VAL A 54 17.84 -4.62 8.81
N ASP A 55 17.15 -5.07 9.85
CA ASP A 55 16.84 -6.47 10.10
C ASP A 55 15.32 -6.70 9.93
N PRO A 56 14.87 -7.55 8.99
CA PRO A 56 13.46 -7.88 8.83
C PRO A 56 12.81 -8.45 10.09
N ILE A 57 13.54 -9.24 10.90
CA ILE A 57 13.01 -9.80 12.14
C ILE A 57 12.77 -8.67 13.14
N ALA A 58 13.79 -7.86 13.40
CA ALA A 58 13.65 -6.70 14.29
C ALA A 58 12.52 -5.76 13.83
N PHE A 59 12.32 -5.57 12.52
CA PHE A 59 11.24 -4.74 11.99
C PHE A 59 9.84 -5.27 12.32
N THR A 60 9.64 -6.60 12.29
CA THR A 60 8.35 -7.20 12.69
C THR A 60 8.02 -6.99 14.16
N PHE A 61 9.01 -6.99 15.04
CA PHE A 61 8.81 -6.65 16.47
C PHE A 61 8.62 -5.15 16.67
N TRP A 62 9.44 -4.33 16.00
CA TRP A 62 9.36 -2.88 16.11
C TRP A 62 8.03 -2.30 15.59
N LYS A 63 7.39 -2.99 14.64
CA LYS A 63 6.04 -2.66 14.17
C LYS A 63 5.06 -2.40 15.31
N ASP A 64 5.02 -3.31 16.30
CA ASP A 64 4.02 -3.26 17.37
C ASP A 64 4.21 -2.01 18.22
N GLU A 65 5.46 -1.64 18.50
CA GLU A 65 5.81 -0.38 19.15
C GLU A 65 5.43 0.82 18.27
N ALA A 66 5.79 0.81 16.99
CA ALA A 66 5.54 1.91 16.07
C ALA A 66 4.04 2.24 15.90
N PHE A 67 3.18 1.22 15.76
CA PHE A 67 1.73 1.42 15.73
C PHE A 67 1.17 1.74 17.12
N GLY A 68 1.73 1.17 18.18
CA GLY A 68 1.37 1.50 19.57
C GLY A 68 1.55 2.98 19.88
N LEU A 69 2.59 3.63 19.33
CA LEU A 69 2.79 5.08 19.48
C LEU A 69 1.58 5.91 19.00
N TRP A 70 0.95 5.51 17.90
CA TRP A 70 -0.23 6.21 17.39
C TRP A 70 -1.43 6.06 18.31
N GLU A 71 -1.70 4.85 18.79
CA GLU A 71 -2.88 4.57 19.59
C GLU A 71 -2.73 5.05 21.04
N GLU A 72 -1.62 4.70 21.69
CA GLU A 72 -1.39 4.91 23.11
C GLU A 72 -0.98 6.34 23.45
N TYR A 73 -0.22 7.00 22.56
CA TYR A 73 0.28 8.35 22.84
C TYR A 73 -0.52 9.42 22.12
N TRP A 74 -0.76 9.28 20.81
CA TRP A 74 -1.50 10.31 20.07
C TRP A 74 -3.01 10.14 20.23
N GLY A 75 -3.52 8.92 20.05
CA GLY A 75 -4.94 8.58 20.14
C GLY A 75 -5.52 8.86 21.53
N SER A 76 -4.75 8.64 22.59
CA SER A 76 -5.20 8.85 23.98
C SER A 76 -5.40 10.32 24.36
N LEU A 77 -4.90 11.27 23.57
CA LEU A 77 -5.14 12.71 23.76
C LEU A 77 -6.60 13.11 23.48
N TYR A 78 -7.38 12.24 22.83
CA TYR A 78 -8.74 12.51 22.41
C TYR A 78 -9.74 11.52 23.03
N PRO A 79 -10.97 11.97 23.35
CA PRO A 79 -12.03 11.07 23.78
C PRO A 79 -12.31 9.97 22.75
N ALA A 80 -12.64 8.77 23.23
CA ALA A 80 -12.80 7.57 22.39
C ALA A 80 -13.84 7.73 21.26
N ASP A 81 -14.88 8.52 21.50
CA ASP A 81 -15.99 8.76 20.57
C ASP A 81 -15.75 9.96 19.62
N SER A 82 -14.68 10.72 19.85
CA SER A 82 -14.36 11.93 19.09
C SER A 82 -14.01 11.64 17.63
N THR A 83 -14.25 12.63 16.76
CA THR A 83 -13.84 12.56 15.35
C THR A 83 -12.32 12.45 15.20
N SER A 84 -11.56 13.12 16.06
CA SER A 84 -10.08 13.07 16.05
C SER A 84 -9.57 11.66 16.36
N ARG A 85 -10.16 10.99 17.35
CA ARG A 85 -9.81 9.59 17.67
C ARG A 85 -10.05 8.66 16.49
N LYS A 86 -11.22 8.77 15.86
CA LYS A 86 -11.57 7.96 14.67
C LYS A 86 -10.58 8.12 13.51
N VAL A 87 -10.00 9.31 13.32
CA VAL A 87 -8.98 9.53 12.28
C VAL A 87 -7.70 8.77 12.61
N ILE A 88 -7.24 8.82 13.87
CA ILE A 88 -6.04 8.11 14.31
C ILE A 88 -6.26 6.60 14.23
N ASP A 89 -7.38 6.10 14.73
CA ASP A 89 -7.73 4.69 14.63
C ASP A 89 -7.79 4.25 13.16
N HIS A 90 -8.32 5.08 12.26
CA HIS A 90 -8.32 4.78 10.83
C HIS A 90 -6.91 4.66 10.26
N ILE A 91 -5.99 5.55 10.64
CA ILE A 91 -4.58 5.47 10.22
C ILE A 91 -3.97 4.15 10.68
N VAL A 92 -4.05 3.83 11.98
CA VAL A 92 -3.48 2.60 12.56
C VAL A 92 -3.97 1.35 11.83
N HIS A 93 -5.27 1.23 11.60
CA HIS A 93 -5.85 0.00 11.06
C HIS A 93 -5.79 -0.13 9.53
N ASN A 94 -5.49 0.94 8.79
CA ASN A 94 -5.54 0.92 7.31
C ASN A 94 -4.23 1.29 6.62
N TYR A 95 -3.25 1.83 7.36
CA TYR A 95 -1.96 2.22 6.80
C TYR A 95 -0.94 1.09 6.95
N TYR A 96 0.09 1.15 6.12
CA TYR A 96 1.24 0.25 6.18
C TYR A 96 2.45 1.00 6.71
N LEU A 97 3.24 0.31 7.51
CA LEU A 97 4.60 0.72 7.83
C LEU A 97 5.51 0.24 6.70
N VAL A 98 6.37 1.12 6.20
CA VAL A 98 7.21 0.85 5.03
C VAL A 98 8.64 1.28 5.33
N ASN A 99 9.59 0.37 5.10
CA ASN A 99 11.02 0.65 5.09
C ASN A 99 11.57 0.42 3.68
N LEU A 100 12.42 1.33 3.19
CA LEU A 100 13.07 1.25 1.88
C LEU A 100 14.57 1.55 2.03
N VAL A 101 15.40 0.73 1.42
CA VAL A 101 16.87 0.89 1.40
C VAL A 101 17.33 0.92 -0.06
N ASP A 102 17.99 2.00 -0.47
CA ASP A 102 18.72 2.06 -1.75
C ASP A 102 20.16 1.59 -1.53
N ASN A 103 20.51 0.42 -2.09
CA ASN A 103 21.83 -0.18 -1.89
C ASN A 103 22.92 0.47 -2.74
N CYS A 104 22.56 1.34 -3.70
CA CYS A 104 23.54 1.99 -4.58
C CYS A 104 24.08 3.28 -3.92
N TYR A 105 24.72 3.13 -2.76
CA TYR A 105 25.25 4.25 -1.97
C TYR A 105 26.22 5.21 -2.68
N PRO A 106 26.98 4.83 -3.74
CA PRO A 106 27.83 5.78 -4.45
C PRO A 106 27.04 6.76 -5.33
N GLU A 107 25.80 6.39 -5.71
CA GLU A 107 24.97 7.14 -6.64
C GLU A 107 23.95 8.02 -5.90
N GLU A 108 23.28 8.90 -6.64
CA GLU A 108 22.14 9.65 -6.09
C GLU A 108 20.99 8.69 -5.72
N SER A 109 20.37 8.96 -4.58
CA SER A 109 19.27 8.16 -4.07
C SER A 109 18.06 8.19 -5.01
N ILE A 110 17.56 7.01 -5.37
CA ILE A 110 16.35 6.89 -6.20
C ILE A 110 15.06 6.80 -5.39
N LEU A 111 15.11 6.87 -4.06
CA LEU A 111 13.93 6.69 -3.21
C LEU A 111 12.85 7.74 -3.51
N TRP A 112 13.24 8.98 -3.82
CA TRP A 112 12.31 10.03 -4.25
C TRP A 112 11.61 9.68 -5.56
N LYS A 113 12.35 9.16 -6.54
CA LYS A 113 11.81 8.67 -7.81
C LYS A 113 10.82 7.52 -7.61
N VAL A 114 11.12 6.59 -6.69
CA VAL A 114 10.19 5.50 -6.33
C VAL A 114 8.86 6.08 -5.83
N CYS A 115 8.91 7.10 -4.96
CA CYS A 115 7.71 7.78 -4.46
C CYS A 115 6.94 8.51 -5.57
N GLU A 116 7.64 9.23 -6.44
CA GLU A 116 7.04 9.92 -7.59
C GLU A 116 6.33 8.94 -8.54
N ASP A 117 7.01 7.87 -8.95
CA ASP A 117 6.46 6.84 -9.82
C ASP A 117 5.23 6.15 -9.17
N MET A 118 5.25 5.99 -7.84
CA MET A 118 4.11 5.47 -7.08
C MET A 118 2.90 6.40 -7.13
N LEU A 119 3.13 7.70 -6.89
CA LEU A 119 2.09 8.73 -6.93
C LEU A 119 1.49 8.86 -8.34
N GLU A 120 2.32 8.84 -9.38
CA GLU A 120 1.86 8.89 -10.76
C GLU A 120 0.93 7.73 -11.12
N VAL A 121 1.30 6.51 -10.72
CA VAL A 121 0.47 5.32 -11.00
C VAL A 121 -0.83 5.39 -10.19
N SER A 122 -0.77 5.84 -8.94
CA SER A 122 -1.95 6.04 -8.10
C SER A 122 -2.94 7.02 -8.75
N ASP A 123 -2.44 8.17 -9.22
CA ASP A 123 -3.25 9.19 -9.89
C ASP A 123 -3.90 8.67 -11.18
N LYS A 124 -3.15 7.89 -11.98
CA LYS A 124 -3.68 7.25 -13.19
C LYS A 124 -4.81 6.28 -12.85
N GLN A 125 -4.65 5.45 -11.81
CA GLN A 125 -5.69 4.52 -11.35
C GLN A 125 -6.94 5.25 -10.83
N LEU A 126 -6.77 6.33 -10.06
CA LEU A 126 -7.87 7.15 -9.56
C LEU A 126 -8.68 7.78 -10.70
N LYS A 127 -8.02 8.32 -11.72
CA LYS A 127 -8.68 8.88 -12.91
C LYS A 127 -9.44 7.80 -13.70
N GLN A 128 -8.84 6.63 -13.90
CA GLN A 128 -9.49 5.51 -14.59
C GLN A 128 -10.73 5.01 -13.84
N ASN A 129 -10.65 4.88 -12.51
CA ASN A 129 -11.78 4.45 -11.69
C ASN A 129 -12.93 5.45 -11.74
N LYS A 130 -12.66 6.76 -11.63
CA LYS A 130 -13.68 7.80 -11.80
C LYS A 130 -14.37 7.74 -13.16
N ASN A 131 -13.61 7.53 -14.23
CA ASN A 131 -14.16 7.42 -15.58
C ASN A 131 -15.06 6.17 -15.73
N ARG A 132 -14.64 5.03 -15.17
CA ARG A 132 -15.45 3.79 -15.16
C ARG A 132 -16.75 3.96 -14.38
N SER A 133 -16.72 4.57 -13.20
CA SER A 133 -17.93 4.84 -12.41
C SER A 133 -18.91 5.75 -13.15
N ARG A 134 -18.42 6.79 -13.85
CA ARG A 134 -19.28 7.67 -14.68
C ARG A 134 -19.87 6.93 -15.88
N ALA A 135 -19.11 6.06 -16.53
CA ALA A 135 -19.60 5.27 -17.66
C ALA A 135 -20.66 4.24 -17.22
N MET A 136 -20.50 3.60 -16.06
CA MET A 136 -21.52 2.71 -15.50
C MET A 136 -22.79 3.46 -15.12
N ALA A 137 -22.68 4.64 -14.49
CA ALA A 137 -23.82 5.46 -14.15
C ALA A 137 -24.58 5.95 -15.40
N ALA A 138 -23.88 6.22 -16.50
CA ALA A 138 -24.51 6.62 -17.78
C ALA A 138 -25.08 5.43 -18.58
N GLY A 139 -24.62 4.20 -18.32
CA GLY A 139 -25.11 2.98 -18.98
C GLY A 139 -26.42 2.45 -18.42
N ASP A 140 -26.82 2.89 -17.22
CA ASP A 140 -28.06 2.46 -16.57
C ASP A 140 -29.31 3.22 -17.07
N ASP A 141 -29.12 4.28 -17.86
CA ASP A 141 -30.19 5.03 -18.56
C ASP A 141 -30.63 4.36 -19.88
N GLY A 142 -30.08 3.18 -20.21
CA GLY A 142 -30.15 2.55 -21.53
C GLY A 142 -31.23 1.48 -21.78
N TYR A 143 -32.13 1.19 -20.83
CA TYR A 143 -33.25 0.26 -21.04
C TYR A 143 -34.62 0.92 -20.86
N LYS A 144 -34.89 1.96 -21.66
CA LYS A 144 -36.26 2.36 -22.02
C LYS A 144 -36.37 2.58 -23.53
N ALA A 145 -36.19 1.52 -24.31
CA ALA A 145 -36.66 1.45 -25.69
C ALA A 145 -37.43 0.12 -25.89
N TRP A 146 -38.70 0.26 -26.26
CA TRP A 146 -39.77 -0.73 -26.38
C TRP A 146 -39.47 -2.06 -27.10
N PRO A 147 -40.32 -3.07 -26.80
CA PRO A 147 -41.04 -3.76 -27.87
C PRO A 147 -42.55 -3.67 -27.63
N GLN A 148 -43.25 -2.78 -28.35
CA GLN A 148 -44.70 -2.94 -28.50
C GLN A 148 -44.98 -3.97 -29.60
N LYS A 149 -45.84 -4.93 -29.22
CA LYS A 149 -46.55 -5.92 -30.06
C LYS A 149 -45.76 -7.17 -30.42
N VAL A 150 -45.66 -8.08 -29.44
CA VAL A 150 -45.93 -9.49 -29.72
C VAL A 150 -47.45 -9.68 -29.58
N ARG A 151 -48.17 -9.72 -30.71
CA ARG A 151 -49.57 -10.16 -30.73
C ARG A 151 -49.57 -11.65 -30.40
N LYS A 152 -50.25 -12.01 -29.31
CA LYS A 152 -50.50 -13.39 -28.86
C LYS A 152 -51.10 -14.21 -30.00
N TYR A 153 -50.44 -15.31 -30.36
CA TYR A 153 -51.11 -16.51 -30.87
C TYR A 153 -51.32 -17.41 -29.65
N SER A 154 -52.53 -17.40 -29.11
CA SER A 154 -53.03 -18.42 -28.20
C SER A 154 -54.55 -18.40 -28.26
N GLU A 155 -55.12 -19.12 -29.21
CA GLU A 155 -56.48 -19.65 -29.16
C GLU A 155 -56.56 -20.74 -30.22
N SER A 156 -56.18 -21.95 -29.81
CA SER A 156 -56.64 -23.18 -30.43
C SER A 156 -57.64 -23.81 -29.47
N ASN A 157 -58.78 -24.17 -30.05
CA ASN A 157 -59.86 -25.04 -29.57
C ASN A 157 -61.01 -24.39 -28.78
N GLU A 158 -62.10 -24.13 -29.51
CA GLU A 158 -63.42 -24.69 -29.17
C GLU A 158 -64.27 -24.82 -30.46
N ASN A 159 -64.68 -26.07 -30.74
CA ASN A 159 -65.64 -26.60 -31.73
C ASN A 159 -65.33 -26.57 -33.23
#